data_AF-A0A936WSD8-F1
#
_entry.id   AF-A0A936WSD8-F1
#
_cell.length_a   1.000
_cell.length_b   1.000
_cell.length_c   1.000
_cell.angle_alpha   90.00
_cell.angle_beta   90.00
_cell.angle_gamma   90.00
#
_symmetry.space_group_name_H-M   'P 1'
#
loop_
_entity.id
_entity.type
_entity.pdbx_description
1 polymer ?
#
loop_
_entity_poly.entity_id
_entity_poly.type
_entity_poly.pdbx_seq_one_letter_code
_entity_poly.pdbx_strand_id
1 'polypeptide(L)'
;MLSFRSIAAAAMCSTLVATAQDMALSGGTLTVMPGTTMEVVGPLTWQLGTGAQVVNHGLIDLGTEGVLVEQDGAPVTGTGTEKATWALPGPLTNVVPGGLGATLSTDYAGADLVVERGHTPVQASNGVWSIARWYRITTPQSNTDAVVVDLHYDVTELNGITEPTLGLFVAPQYTGPWTGVASVLNMGSQTISGTDQAPVAFITAFDADAVNGIDRNEAIIELRAWPSVFTDRILVSLEDGRPITSVELFDAQGRSVWRSAPLARNGGILTIQPPSLATGPYVLRVNELWGAKLIKE
;
A
#
# COMPACT_ATOMS: atom_id res chain seq x y z
N MET A 1 -64.37 -14.88 42.20
CA MET A 1 -63.55 -13.82 41.57
C MET A 1 -62.16 -13.87 42.20
N LEU A 2 -61.23 -14.61 41.59
CA LEU A 2 -59.83 -14.65 42.01
C LEU A 2 -59.06 -13.55 41.28
N SER A 3 -58.45 -12.63 42.02
CA SER A 3 -57.60 -11.56 41.51
C SER A 3 -56.14 -12.02 41.53
N PHE A 4 -55.55 -12.29 40.37
CA PHE A 4 -54.10 -12.44 40.23
C PHE A 4 -53.47 -11.04 40.10
N ARG A 5 -52.57 -10.69 41.03
CA ARG A 5 -51.66 -9.55 40.89
C ARG A 5 -50.34 -10.06 40.32
N SER A 6 -50.06 -9.71 39.08
CA SER A 6 -48.76 -9.90 38.44
C SER A 6 -47.76 -8.91 39.03
N ILE A 7 -46.72 -9.41 39.70
CA ILE A 7 -45.56 -8.61 40.09
C ILE A 7 -44.60 -8.67 38.90
N ALA A 8 -44.48 -7.58 38.15
CA ALA A 8 -43.43 -7.42 37.16
C ALA A 8 -42.10 -7.20 37.89
N ALA A 9 -41.21 -8.18 37.85
CA ALA A 9 -39.82 -8.01 38.27
C ALA A 9 -39.10 -7.19 37.19
N ALA A 10 -38.79 -5.94 37.50
CA ALA A 10 -37.87 -5.15 36.70
C ALA A 10 -36.47 -5.78 36.82
N ALA A 11 -36.04 -6.46 35.76
CA ALA A 11 -34.64 -6.85 35.62
C ALA A 11 -33.82 -5.56 35.46
N MET A 12 -33.13 -5.15 36.53
CA MET A 12 -32.04 -4.18 36.42
C MET A 12 -30.94 -4.84 35.60
N CYS A 13 -30.96 -4.61 34.29
CA CYS A 13 -29.84 -4.86 33.40
C CYS A 13 -28.74 -3.90 33.82
N SER A 14 -27.83 -4.36 34.68
CA SER A 14 -26.62 -3.61 35.01
C SER A 14 -25.70 -3.70 33.79
N THR A 15 -25.58 -2.61 33.05
CA THR A 15 -24.53 -2.45 32.06
C THR A 15 -23.21 -2.42 32.82
N LEU A 16 -22.51 -3.55 32.85
CA LEU A 16 -21.10 -3.60 33.23
C LEU A 16 -20.35 -2.70 32.25
N VAL A 17 -19.97 -1.51 32.70
CA VAL A 17 -19.03 -0.66 31.97
C VAL A 17 -17.68 -1.35 32.12
N ALA A 18 -17.24 -2.07 31.09
CA ALA A 18 -15.89 -2.59 31.05
C ALA A 18 -14.94 -1.39 31.12
N THR A 19 -14.05 -1.39 32.11
CA THR A 19 -13.00 -0.37 32.20
C THR A 19 -11.93 -0.71 31.18
N ALA A 20 -11.47 0.29 30.42
CA ALA A 20 -10.36 0.10 29.49
C ALA A 20 -9.15 -0.46 30.24
N GLN A 21 -8.61 -1.56 29.74
CA GLN A 21 -7.41 -2.18 30.28
C GLN A 21 -6.19 -1.70 29.49
N ASP A 22 -5.03 -1.62 30.13
CA ASP A 22 -3.76 -1.39 29.45
C ASP A 22 -2.91 -2.66 29.54
N MET A 23 -2.41 -3.12 28.40
CA MET A 23 -1.39 -4.16 28.30
C MET A 23 -0.14 -3.55 27.71
N ALA A 24 1.02 -3.80 28.30
CA ALA A 24 2.30 -3.31 27.78
C ALA A 24 3.26 -4.47 27.52
N LEU A 25 3.85 -4.51 26.33
CA LEU A 25 5.03 -5.31 26.06
C LEU A 25 6.25 -4.40 26.22
N SER A 26 6.87 -4.39 27.40
CA SER A 26 7.96 -3.45 27.74
C SER A 26 9.35 -4.00 27.37
N GLY A 27 9.49 -4.56 26.17
CA GLY A 27 10.71 -5.20 25.66
C GLY A 27 10.51 -6.65 25.25
N GLY A 28 11.53 -7.24 24.61
CA GLY A 28 11.51 -8.65 24.17
C GLY A 28 10.77 -8.86 22.85
N THR A 29 10.48 -10.12 22.51
CA THR A 29 9.86 -10.49 21.24
C THR A 29 8.57 -11.28 21.47
N LEU A 30 7.48 -10.83 20.88
CA LEU A 30 6.27 -11.63 20.69
C LEU A 30 6.24 -12.12 19.24
N THR A 31 6.04 -13.41 19.03
CA THR A 31 5.83 -13.98 17.69
C THR A 31 4.47 -14.64 17.63
N VAL A 32 3.62 -14.19 16.71
CA VAL A 32 2.34 -14.85 16.37
C VAL A 32 2.60 -15.75 15.18
N MET A 33 2.44 -17.06 15.34
CA MET A 33 2.78 -18.04 14.30
C MET A 33 1.71 -18.12 13.20
N PRO A 34 2.06 -18.60 11.98
CA PRO A 34 1.07 -18.88 10.94
C PRO A 34 -0.06 -19.78 11.45
N GLY A 35 -1.30 -19.44 11.09
CA GLY A 35 -2.51 -20.16 11.53
C GLY A 35 -2.93 -19.90 12.98
N THR A 36 -2.27 -18.98 13.69
CA THR A 36 -2.66 -18.54 15.03
C THR A 36 -3.44 -17.22 14.94
N THR A 37 -4.50 -17.12 15.74
CA THR A 37 -5.22 -15.85 15.99
C THR A 37 -4.98 -15.42 17.43
N MET A 38 -4.48 -14.20 17.61
CA MET A 38 -4.50 -13.50 18.89
C MET A 38 -5.71 -12.57 18.89
N GLU A 39 -6.69 -12.84 19.76
CA GLU A 39 -7.92 -12.07 19.86
C GLU A 39 -7.90 -11.18 21.10
N VAL A 40 -8.24 -9.91 20.92
CA VAL A 40 -8.47 -8.94 21.99
C VAL A 40 -9.97 -8.86 22.24
N VAL A 41 -10.38 -9.16 23.46
CA VAL A 41 -11.80 -9.16 23.87
C VAL A 41 -12.05 -8.04 24.87
N GLY A 42 -12.86 -7.06 24.46
CA GLY A 42 -13.20 -5.87 25.25
C GLY A 42 -12.19 -4.72 25.09
N PRO A 43 -12.36 -3.64 25.85
CA PRO A 43 -11.54 -2.45 25.70
C PRO A 43 -10.13 -2.69 26.25
N LEU A 44 -9.14 -2.65 25.35
CA LEU A 44 -7.72 -2.85 25.66
C LEU A 44 -6.86 -1.90 24.85
N THR A 45 -6.00 -1.14 25.50
CA THR A 45 -4.87 -0.46 24.85
C THR A 45 -3.64 -1.35 25.00
N TRP A 46 -3.16 -1.89 23.88
CA TRP A 46 -1.92 -2.65 23.84
C TRP A 46 -0.77 -1.75 23.40
N GLN A 47 0.09 -1.38 24.35
CA GLN A 47 1.27 -0.57 24.12
C GLN A 47 2.49 -1.45 23.85
N LEU A 48 3.13 -1.25 22.70
CA LEU A 48 4.48 -1.76 22.47
C LEU A 48 5.44 -0.76 23.08
N GLY A 49 6.21 -1.19 24.09
CA GLY A 49 7.20 -0.37 24.75
C GLY A 49 8.52 -0.33 23.99
N THR A 50 9.43 0.55 24.39
CA THR A 50 10.77 0.63 23.80
C THR A 50 11.49 -0.73 23.85
N GLY A 51 12.06 -1.14 22.71
CA GLY A 51 12.78 -2.42 22.58
C GLY A 51 11.88 -3.65 22.50
N ALA A 52 10.56 -3.49 22.43
CA ALA A 52 9.64 -4.56 22.09
C ALA A 52 9.67 -4.82 20.58
N GLN A 53 9.56 -6.08 20.20
CA GLN A 53 9.39 -6.50 18.81
C GLN A 53 8.18 -7.43 18.73
N VAL A 54 7.31 -7.15 17.77
CA VAL A 54 6.20 -8.05 17.44
C VAL A 54 6.39 -8.53 16.02
N VAL A 55 6.48 -9.84 15.87
CA VAL A 55 6.54 -10.52 14.56
C VAL A 55 5.24 -11.29 14.39
N ASN A 56 4.32 -10.76 13.61
CA ASN A 56 3.04 -11.35 13.30
C ASN A 56 3.10 -12.12 11.97
N HIS A 57 2.93 -13.44 12.03
CA HIS A 57 2.72 -14.31 10.86
C HIS A 57 1.30 -14.89 10.80
N GLY A 58 0.43 -14.55 11.76
CA GLY A 58 -0.94 -15.02 11.87
C GLY A 58 -1.94 -13.87 11.75
N LEU A 59 -2.96 -13.87 12.62
CA LEU A 59 -3.93 -12.80 12.76
C LEU A 59 -3.85 -12.21 14.17
N ILE A 60 -3.80 -10.88 14.26
CA ILE A 60 -4.07 -10.13 15.49
C ILE A 60 -5.42 -9.44 15.29
N ASP A 61 -6.45 -9.90 16.02
CA ASP A 61 -7.80 -9.34 15.95
C ASP A 61 -8.03 -8.42 17.16
N LEU A 62 -8.07 -7.11 16.91
CA LEU A 62 -8.31 -6.09 17.94
C LEU A 62 -9.81 -5.94 18.26
N GLY A 63 -10.69 -6.64 17.55
CA GLY A 63 -12.13 -6.52 17.74
C GLY A 63 -12.63 -5.10 17.51
N THR A 64 -13.58 -4.67 18.35
CA THR A 64 -14.26 -3.37 18.21
C THR A 64 -13.74 -2.29 19.14
N GLU A 65 -12.94 -2.67 20.13
CA GLU A 65 -12.53 -1.78 21.23
C GLU A 65 -11.02 -1.89 21.54
N GLY A 66 -10.30 -2.84 20.95
CA GLY A 66 -8.86 -2.95 21.10
C GLY A 66 -8.12 -1.86 20.32
N VAL A 67 -7.05 -1.34 20.88
CA VAL A 67 -6.18 -0.33 20.26
C VAL A 67 -4.73 -0.79 20.39
N LEU A 68 -4.04 -0.88 19.26
CA LEU A 68 -2.60 -1.10 19.21
C LEU A 68 -1.87 0.25 19.20
N VAL A 69 -0.83 0.39 20.02
CA VAL A 69 0.04 1.56 20.05
C VAL A 69 1.48 1.11 19.81
N GLU A 70 1.97 1.40 18.61
CA GLU A 70 3.35 1.13 18.19
C GLU A 70 4.28 2.29 18.60
N GLN A 71 5.58 2.02 18.68
CA GLN A 71 6.60 3.08 18.80
C GLN A 71 7.21 3.34 17.43
N ASP A 72 7.62 4.59 17.22
CA ASP A 72 8.45 4.98 16.08
C ASP A 72 9.70 4.08 16.00
N GLY A 73 10.01 3.61 14.80
CA GLY A 73 11.09 2.70 14.47
C GLY A 73 10.86 1.24 14.88
N ALA A 74 9.68 0.89 15.41
CA ALA A 74 9.34 -0.47 15.82
C ALA A 74 7.90 -0.87 15.46
N PRO A 75 7.48 -0.76 14.18
CA PRO A 75 6.18 -1.29 13.76
C PRO A 75 6.13 -2.82 13.93
N VAL A 76 4.91 -3.38 14.01
CA VAL A 76 4.70 -4.82 13.88
C VAL A 76 5.23 -5.26 12.51
N THR A 77 5.93 -6.39 12.47
CA THR A 77 6.50 -6.96 11.25
C THR A 77 5.98 -8.38 10.99
N GLY A 78 6.35 -8.99 9.86
CA GLY A 78 6.03 -10.38 9.55
C GLY A 78 5.11 -10.49 8.34
N THR A 79 4.43 -11.63 8.22
CA THR A 79 3.59 -11.98 7.04
C THR A 79 2.09 -12.06 7.36
N GLY A 80 1.73 -11.79 8.62
CA GLY A 80 0.37 -11.81 9.12
C GLY A 80 -0.34 -10.48 8.90
N THR A 81 -1.51 -10.34 9.55
CA THR A 81 -2.32 -9.13 9.51
C THR A 81 -2.85 -8.74 10.87
N GLU A 82 -3.11 -7.45 11.07
CA GLU A 82 -3.95 -6.94 12.17
C GLU A 82 -5.32 -6.54 11.61
N LYS A 83 -6.36 -6.75 12.40
CA LYS A 83 -7.74 -6.37 12.04
C LYS A 83 -8.38 -5.59 13.17
N ALA A 84 -9.14 -4.55 12.82
CA ALA A 84 -10.02 -3.83 13.72
C ALA A 84 -11.38 -3.57 13.07
N THR A 85 -12.45 -3.62 13.85
CA THR A 85 -13.83 -3.41 13.39
C THR A 85 -14.42 -2.17 14.04
N TRP A 86 -14.79 -1.18 13.24
CA TRP A 86 -15.60 -0.06 13.71
C TRP A 86 -17.09 -0.46 13.72
N ALA A 87 -17.60 -0.83 14.90
CA ALA A 87 -18.95 -1.37 15.04
C ALA A 87 -20.07 -0.31 15.05
N LEU A 88 -19.75 0.95 15.30
CA LEU A 88 -20.79 1.98 15.43
C LEU A 88 -21.28 2.45 14.05
N PRO A 89 -22.60 2.56 13.83
CA PRO A 89 -23.12 3.15 12.61
C PRO A 89 -22.88 4.66 12.57
N GLY A 90 -22.74 5.19 11.36
CA GLY A 90 -22.60 6.62 11.10
C GLY A 90 -21.27 7.00 10.44
N PRO A 91 -21.18 8.21 9.89
CA PRO A 91 -20.00 8.68 9.19
C PRO A 91 -18.78 8.72 10.13
N LEU A 92 -17.60 8.50 9.57
CA LEU A 92 -16.32 8.64 10.27
C LEU A 92 -15.71 9.99 9.97
N THR A 93 -15.09 10.60 10.96
CA THR A 93 -14.29 11.81 10.80
C THR A 93 -13.02 11.69 11.62
N ASN A 94 -11.90 11.54 10.93
CA ASN A 94 -10.55 11.42 11.50
C ASN A 94 -10.42 10.32 12.57
N VAL A 95 -10.98 9.15 12.29
CA VAL A 95 -10.96 7.99 13.19
C VAL A 95 -9.79 7.08 12.86
N VAL A 96 -9.13 6.48 13.86
CA VAL A 96 -8.05 5.48 13.67
C VAL A 96 -8.50 4.12 14.21
N PRO A 97 -9.22 3.29 13.42
CA PRO A 97 -9.70 1.99 13.90
C PRO A 97 -8.55 1.12 14.39
N GLY A 98 -8.65 0.67 15.64
CA GLY A 98 -7.66 -0.20 16.30
C GLY A 98 -6.27 0.39 16.47
N GLY A 99 -6.06 1.70 16.26
CA GLY A 99 -4.71 2.26 16.26
C GLY A 99 -3.83 1.73 15.12
N LEU A 100 -4.41 1.19 14.05
CA LEU A 100 -3.67 0.52 12.97
C LEU A 100 -2.89 1.49 12.05
N GLY A 101 -2.86 2.78 12.31
CA GLY A 101 -2.11 3.75 11.50
C GLY A 101 -2.80 4.20 10.20
N ALA A 102 -4.10 3.95 10.05
CA ALA A 102 -4.92 4.57 9.01
C ALA A 102 -5.95 5.51 9.67
N THR A 103 -5.84 6.81 9.39
CA THR A 103 -6.85 7.79 9.81
C THR A 103 -7.90 7.90 8.72
N LEU A 104 -9.17 7.66 9.06
CA LEU A 104 -10.27 7.52 8.11
C LEU A 104 -11.31 8.62 8.30
N SER A 105 -11.78 9.15 7.17
CA SER A 105 -13.02 9.92 7.08
C SER A 105 -13.88 9.40 5.93
N THR A 106 -15.16 9.15 6.19
CA THR A 106 -16.10 8.63 5.18
C THR A 106 -17.54 8.94 5.58
N ASP A 107 -18.40 9.15 4.59
CA ASP A 107 -19.83 9.35 4.79
C ASP A 107 -20.61 8.02 4.98
N TYR A 108 -19.93 6.88 4.92
CA TYR A 108 -20.54 5.57 5.15
C TYR A 108 -21.29 5.54 6.49
N ALA A 109 -22.60 5.37 6.43
CA ALA A 109 -23.47 5.43 7.60
C ALA A 109 -23.79 4.05 8.23
N GLY A 110 -23.30 2.96 7.63
CA GLY A 110 -23.50 1.61 8.16
C GLY A 110 -22.57 1.28 9.32
N ALA A 111 -22.83 0.15 9.97
CA ALA A 111 -21.99 -0.40 11.03
C ALA A 111 -20.94 -1.38 10.46
N ASP A 112 -20.03 -1.80 11.33
CA ASP A 112 -19.06 -2.88 11.10
C ASP A 112 -18.09 -2.65 9.93
N LEU A 113 -17.61 -1.41 9.76
CA LEU A 113 -16.49 -1.14 8.85
C LEU A 113 -15.23 -1.81 9.39
N VAL A 114 -14.56 -2.61 8.57
CA VAL A 114 -13.36 -3.36 8.98
C VAL A 114 -12.13 -2.74 8.33
N VAL A 115 -11.08 -2.55 9.12
CA VAL A 115 -9.74 -2.21 8.65
C VAL A 115 -8.81 -3.38 8.94
N GLU A 116 -8.20 -3.90 7.88
CA GLU A 116 -7.08 -4.85 7.97
C GLU A 116 -5.79 -4.12 7.60
N ARG A 117 -4.70 -4.41 8.29
CA ARG A 117 -3.35 -3.95 7.99
C ARG A 117 -2.43 -5.15 7.77
N GLY A 118 -1.52 -5.06 6.81
CA GLY A 118 -0.41 -5.99 6.68
C GLY A 118 0.92 -5.31 6.40
N HIS A 119 2.01 -6.09 6.54
CA HIS A 119 3.39 -5.60 6.67
C HIS A 119 4.33 -6.03 5.55
N THR A 120 3.82 -6.80 4.61
CA THR A 120 4.62 -7.27 3.48
C THR A 120 4.45 -6.32 2.31
N PRO A 121 5.55 -5.84 1.68
CA PRO A 121 5.45 -5.10 0.45
C PRO A 121 4.63 -5.85 -0.61
N VAL A 122 3.74 -5.14 -1.27
CA VAL A 122 3.05 -5.60 -2.48
C VAL A 122 3.77 -5.11 -3.73
N GLN A 123 3.71 -5.93 -4.78
CA GLN A 123 4.27 -5.57 -6.08
C GLN A 123 3.16 -5.05 -6.98
N ALA A 124 3.39 -3.90 -7.64
CA ALA A 124 2.54 -3.43 -8.72
C ALA A 124 2.76 -4.26 -10.00
N SER A 125 1.86 -4.15 -10.98
CA SER A 125 1.93 -4.89 -12.25
C SER A 125 3.23 -4.63 -13.02
N ASN A 126 3.85 -3.48 -12.77
CA ASN A 126 5.10 -3.03 -13.35
C ASN A 126 6.34 -3.49 -12.54
N GLY A 127 6.20 -4.45 -11.63
CA GLY A 127 7.29 -5.03 -10.87
C GLY A 127 7.84 -4.15 -9.73
N VAL A 128 7.31 -2.94 -9.52
CA VAL A 128 7.73 -2.02 -8.45
C VAL A 128 7.13 -2.49 -7.13
N TRP A 129 7.95 -2.51 -6.08
CA TRP A 129 7.52 -2.83 -4.72
C TRP A 129 7.05 -1.58 -4.00
N SER A 130 5.98 -1.71 -3.23
CA SER A 130 5.47 -0.71 -2.28
C SER A 130 6.30 -0.67 -1.00
N ILE A 131 5.93 0.23 -0.10
CA ILE A 131 6.33 0.17 1.31
C ILE A 131 5.82 -1.13 1.98
N ALA A 132 6.41 -1.50 3.10
CA ALA A 132 6.04 -2.63 3.93
C ALA A 132 4.77 -2.36 4.77
N ARG A 133 3.77 -1.70 4.19
CA ARG A 133 2.49 -1.38 4.83
C ARG A 133 1.37 -1.26 3.80
N TRP A 134 0.31 -2.00 4.01
CA TRP A 134 -0.91 -1.89 3.22
C TRP A 134 -2.15 -2.03 4.10
N TYR A 135 -3.25 -1.46 3.64
CA TYR A 135 -4.55 -1.54 4.28
C TYR A 135 -5.56 -2.18 3.35
N ARG A 136 -6.53 -2.86 3.94
CA ARG A 136 -7.79 -3.18 3.29
C ARG A 136 -8.92 -2.66 4.15
N ILE A 137 -9.70 -1.76 3.59
CA ILE A 137 -10.88 -1.20 4.24
C ILE A 137 -12.09 -1.83 3.60
N THR A 138 -12.96 -2.44 4.40
CA THR A 138 -14.18 -3.07 3.91
C THR A 138 -15.41 -2.64 4.66
N THR A 139 -16.53 -2.54 3.95
CA THR A 139 -17.86 -2.33 4.55
C THR A 139 -18.75 -3.54 4.27
N PRO A 140 -19.63 -3.96 5.20
CA PRO A 140 -20.50 -5.13 4.99
C PRO A 140 -21.48 -4.97 3.83
N GLN A 141 -21.81 -3.73 3.47
CA GLN A 141 -22.71 -3.41 2.39
C GLN A 141 -21.96 -2.65 1.29
N SER A 142 -22.29 -2.97 0.04
CA SER A 142 -21.83 -2.20 -1.11
C SER A 142 -22.35 -0.77 -1.02
N ASN A 143 -21.47 0.20 -1.23
CA ASN A 143 -21.77 1.63 -1.27
C ASN A 143 -20.80 2.31 -2.24
N THR A 144 -20.98 3.61 -2.43
CA THR A 144 -20.10 4.46 -3.25
C THR A 144 -19.61 5.65 -2.44
N ASP A 145 -19.52 5.49 -1.12
CA ASP A 145 -19.08 6.56 -0.25
C ASP A 145 -17.56 6.69 -0.39
N ALA A 146 -17.09 7.93 -0.46
CA ALA A 146 -15.66 8.20 -0.50
C ALA A 146 -15.03 7.80 0.84
N VAL A 147 -13.80 7.27 0.77
CA VAL A 147 -12.98 7.00 1.94
C VAL A 147 -11.72 7.84 1.80
N VAL A 148 -11.62 8.89 2.62
CA VAL A 148 -10.41 9.68 2.79
C VAL A 148 -9.52 8.96 3.79
N VAL A 149 -8.26 8.73 3.43
CA VAL A 149 -7.29 8.00 4.24
C VAL A 149 -6.04 8.84 4.40
N ASP A 150 -5.60 9.03 5.65
CA ASP A 150 -4.22 9.36 5.96
C ASP A 150 -3.52 8.06 6.36
N LEU A 151 -2.66 7.56 5.47
CA LEU A 151 -1.77 6.44 5.74
C LEU A 151 -0.61 6.96 6.57
N HIS A 152 -0.47 6.49 7.81
CA HIS A 152 0.71 6.71 8.63
C HIS A 152 1.72 5.60 8.33
N TYR A 153 2.97 5.98 8.06
CA TYR A 153 4.07 5.04 7.81
C TYR A 153 5.18 5.25 8.83
N ASP A 154 5.99 4.22 9.03
CA ASP A 154 7.28 4.33 9.70
C ASP A 154 8.40 4.38 8.65
N VAL A 155 9.46 5.14 8.91
CA VAL A 155 10.62 5.25 8.01
C VAL A 155 11.32 3.91 7.77
N THR A 156 11.18 2.94 8.68
CA THR A 156 11.73 1.58 8.50
C THR A 156 10.92 0.73 7.52
N GLU A 157 9.68 1.13 7.20
CA GLU A 157 8.78 0.42 6.29
C GLU A 157 8.97 0.84 4.83
N LEU A 158 9.79 1.85 4.54
CA LEU A 158 9.90 2.44 3.21
C LEU A 158 10.40 1.48 2.11
N ASN A 159 10.95 0.32 2.48
CA ASN A 159 11.39 -0.71 1.55
C ASN A 159 12.34 -0.17 0.44
N GLY A 160 13.20 0.78 0.81
CA GLY A 160 14.15 1.43 -0.11
C GLY A 160 13.57 2.54 -0.98
N ILE A 161 12.27 2.86 -0.87
CA ILE A 161 11.68 4.05 -1.47
C ILE A 161 12.18 5.29 -0.71
N THR A 162 12.51 6.36 -1.44
CA THR A 162 12.92 7.60 -0.80
C THR A 162 11.65 8.35 -0.36
N GLU A 163 11.59 8.75 0.90
CA GLU A 163 10.38 9.35 1.49
C GLU A 163 9.71 10.45 0.62
N PRO A 164 10.44 11.42 0.01
CA PRO A 164 9.82 12.47 -0.80
C PRO A 164 9.16 11.99 -2.10
N THR A 165 9.41 10.76 -2.55
CA THR A 165 8.80 10.19 -3.75
C THR A 165 7.58 9.34 -3.45
N LEU A 166 7.17 9.21 -2.18
CA LEU A 166 6.00 8.42 -1.80
C LEU A 166 4.70 9.02 -2.38
N GLY A 167 3.89 8.15 -2.98
CA GLY A 167 2.52 8.44 -3.39
C GLY A 167 1.57 7.33 -2.99
N LEU A 168 0.30 7.67 -2.78
CA LEU A 168 -0.74 6.72 -2.40
C LEU A 168 -1.33 6.03 -3.65
N PHE A 169 -1.52 4.72 -3.55
CA PHE A 169 -2.09 3.88 -4.60
C PHE A 169 -3.21 3.02 -4.04
N VAL A 170 -4.19 2.77 -4.91
CA VAL A 170 -5.39 2.00 -4.58
C VAL A 170 -5.58 0.83 -5.54
N ALA A 171 -6.23 -0.24 -5.07
CA ALA A 171 -6.55 -1.39 -5.90
C ALA A 171 -7.88 -2.05 -5.51
N PRO A 172 -8.57 -2.69 -6.46
CA PRO A 172 -9.79 -3.46 -6.16
C PRO A 172 -9.49 -4.81 -5.46
N GLN A 173 -8.25 -5.30 -5.56
CA GLN A 173 -7.79 -6.54 -4.95
C GLN A 173 -6.31 -6.40 -4.55
N TYR A 174 -5.86 -7.19 -3.58
CA TYR A 174 -4.49 -7.19 -3.06
C TYR A 174 -3.41 -7.30 -4.15
N THR A 175 -3.68 -8.05 -5.22
CA THR A 175 -2.77 -8.26 -6.34
C THR A 175 -2.82 -7.15 -7.40
N GLY A 176 -3.53 -6.04 -7.16
CA GLY A 176 -3.71 -4.97 -8.13
C GLY A 176 -4.84 -5.22 -9.15
N PRO A 177 -5.00 -4.38 -10.19
CA PRO A 177 -4.08 -3.32 -10.58
C PRO A 177 -4.05 -2.19 -9.55
N TRP A 178 -2.84 -1.73 -9.23
CA TRP A 178 -2.61 -0.59 -8.35
C TRP A 178 -2.63 0.69 -9.18
N THR A 179 -3.47 1.65 -8.80
CA THR A 179 -3.66 2.92 -9.50
C THR A 179 -3.32 4.07 -8.57
N GLY A 180 -2.53 5.02 -9.07
CA GLY A 180 -2.16 6.20 -8.28
C GLY A 180 -3.36 7.08 -8.04
N VAL A 181 -3.47 7.63 -6.83
CA VAL A 181 -4.44 8.67 -6.52
C VAL A 181 -3.72 9.98 -6.21
N ALA A 182 -4.43 11.09 -6.40
CA ALA A 182 -3.94 12.39 -5.96
C ALA A 182 -3.65 12.29 -4.45
N SER A 183 -2.38 12.50 -4.09
CA SER A 183 -1.92 12.31 -2.73
C SER A 183 -1.16 13.53 -2.22
N VAL A 184 -1.23 13.73 -0.91
CA VAL A 184 -0.51 14.79 -0.19
C VAL A 184 0.41 14.12 0.83
N LEU A 185 1.72 14.20 0.58
CA LEU A 185 2.74 13.71 1.49
C LEU A 185 3.07 14.77 2.55
N ASN A 186 3.08 14.38 3.81
CA ASN A 186 3.60 15.18 4.92
C ASN A 186 4.66 14.38 5.70
N MET A 187 5.93 14.61 5.36
CA MET A 187 7.07 13.97 6.01
C MET A 187 7.21 14.33 7.50
N GLY A 188 6.71 15.50 7.91
CA GLY A 188 6.78 15.93 9.31
C GLY A 188 5.88 15.11 10.24
N SER A 189 4.76 14.60 9.71
CA SER A 189 3.86 13.69 10.42
C SER A 189 3.95 12.25 9.93
N GLN A 190 4.82 11.95 8.97
CA GLN A 190 4.94 10.64 8.30
C GLN A 190 3.58 10.14 7.78
N THR A 191 2.83 11.02 7.12
CA THR A 191 1.52 10.69 6.56
C THR A 191 1.45 10.91 5.06
N ILE A 192 0.66 10.06 4.38
CA ILE A 192 0.25 10.26 2.99
C ILE A 192 -1.28 10.25 2.95
N SER A 193 -1.85 11.38 2.56
CA SER A 193 -3.30 11.55 2.46
C SER A 193 -3.78 11.27 1.04
N GLY A 194 -4.92 10.61 0.89
CA GLY A 194 -5.56 10.35 -0.40
C GLY A 194 -7.04 10.03 -0.25
N THR A 195 -7.72 9.80 -1.38
CA THR A 195 -9.14 9.42 -1.39
C THR A 195 -9.37 8.26 -2.33
N ASP A 196 -10.14 7.28 -1.87
CA ASP A 196 -10.63 6.14 -2.65
C ASP A 196 -12.16 5.99 -2.48
N GLN A 197 -12.72 4.87 -2.95
CA GLN A 197 -14.12 4.49 -2.81
C GLN A 197 -14.27 3.14 -2.10
N ALA A 198 -15.25 3.05 -1.20
CA ALA A 198 -15.74 1.78 -0.65
C ALA A 198 -16.58 1.01 -1.71
N PRO A 199 -16.90 -0.30 -1.53
CA PRO A 199 -16.91 -1.08 -0.29
C PRO A 199 -15.63 -1.87 0.01
N VAL A 200 -14.66 -1.91 -0.91
CA VAL A 200 -13.35 -2.52 -0.68
C VAL A 200 -12.30 -1.60 -1.24
N ALA A 201 -11.47 -1.04 -0.38
CA ALA A 201 -10.33 -0.22 -0.75
C ALA A 201 -9.05 -0.92 -0.27
N PHE A 202 -8.24 -1.45 -1.19
CA PHE A 202 -6.85 -1.79 -0.88
C PHE A 202 -5.98 -0.58 -1.09
N ILE A 203 -5.19 -0.20 -0.09
CA ILE A 203 -4.41 1.03 -0.08
C ILE A 203 -2.98 0.72 0.34
N THR A 204 -2.01 1.28 -0.36
CA THR A 204 -0.59 1.28 0.03
C THR A 204 0.11 2.49 -0.56
N ALA A 205 1.42 2.61 -0.33
CA ALA A 205 2.25 3.63 -0.96
C ALA A 205 3.37 3.00 -1.80
N PHE A 206 3.64 3.63 -2.93
CA PHE A 206 4.77 3.30 -3.79
C PHE A 206 5.59 4.55 -4.04
N ASP A 207 6.74 4.37 -4.69
CA ASP A 207 7.38 5.47 -5.39
C ASP A 207 6.46 5.96 -6.52
N ALA A 208 5.96 7.19 -6.38
CA ALA A 208 5.02 7.81 -7.29
C ALA A 208 5.57 7.95 -8.72
N ASP A 209 6.89 8.11 -8.86
CA ASP A 209 7.59 8.19 -10.14
C ASP A 209 7.83 6.80 -10.77
N ALA A 210 7.69 5.75 -9.97
CA ALA A 210 7.85 4.37 -10.40
C ALA A 210 6.54 3.75 -10.87
N VAL A 211 5.39 4.05 -10.24
CA VAL A 211 4.10 3.40 -10.57
C VAL A 211 3.23 4.18 -11.56
N ASN A 212 3.32 5.51 -11.61
CA ASN A 212 2.61 6.31 -12.65
C ASN A 212 3.34 6.32 -14.02
N GLY A 213 4.42 5.55 -14.15
CA GLY A 213 5.31 5.56 -15.31
C GLY A 213 5.72 4.17 -15.77
N ILE A 214 4.78 3.47 -16.43
CA ILE A 214 4.99 2.42 -17.45
C ILE A 214 5.50 1.06 -16.91
N ASP A 215 4.79 -0.01 -17.28
CA ASP A 215 5.07 -1.41 -16.94
C ASP A 215 6.55 -1.79 -17.15
N ARG A 216 7.28 -2.16 -16.08
CA ARG A 216 8.33 -3.17 -16.25
C ARG A 216 7.62 -4.49 -16.42
N ASN A 217 7.38 -4.85 -17.67
CA ASN A 217 7.10 -6.22 -18.01
C ASN A 217 8.29 -7.07 -17.55
N GLU A 218 8.05 -8.14 -16.81
CA GLU A 218 9.04 -9.07 -16.24
C GLU A 218 9.77 -9.92 -17.32
N ALA A 219 10.13 -9.31 -18.44
CA ALA A 219 10.85 -9.95 -19.53
C ALA A 219 12.24 -9.34 -19.72
N ILE A 220 12.98 -8.95 -18.67
CA ILE A 220 14.29 -8.33 -18.89
C ILE A 220 15.37 -8.59 -17.82
N ILE A 221 15.96 -9.77 -17.88
CA ILE A 221 17.42 -9.91 -17.69
C ILE A 221 18.14 -9.60 -19.03
N GLU A 222 17.35 -9.57 -20.11
CA GLU A 222 17.72 -9.77 -21.50
C GLU A 222 17.98 -8.50 -22.33
N LEU A 223 17.69 -7.30 -21.83
CA LEU A 223 17.80 -6.00 -22.52
C LEU A 223 18.44 -5.00 -21.55
N ARG A 224 19.55 -4.39 -21.97
CA ARG A 224 20.28 -3.38 -21.20
C ARG A 224 20.32 -2.10 -22.01
N ALA A 225 20.06 -0.96 -21.37
CA ALA A 225 20.28 0.35 -21.98
C ALA A 225 20.98 1.31 -21.01
N TRP A 226 21.88 2.14 -21.54
CA TRP A 226 22.65 3.11 -20.76
C TRP A 226 23.15 4.28 -21.63
N PRO A 227 23.41 5.47 -21.06
CA PRO A 227 23.13 5.82 -19.67
C PRO A 227 21.63 5.92 -19.39
N SER A 228 21.23 5.69 -18.14
CA SER A 228 19.84 5.89 -17.70
C SER A 228 19.43 7.36 -17.72
N VAL A 229 20.39 8.28 -17.69
CA VAL A 229 20.22 9.72 -17.92
C VAL A 229 21.06 10.09 -19.14
N PHE A 230 20.44 10.59 -20.22
CA PHE A 230 21.10 10.83 -21.50
C PHE A 230 20.87 12.25 -22.03
N THR A 231 21.87 12.76 -22.75
CA THR A 231 21.75 14.06 -23.45
C THR A 231 21.58 13.88 -24.95
N ASP A 232 22.35 13.00 -25.58
CA ASP A 232 22.40 12.86 -27.05
C ASP A 232 22.32 11.41 -27.54
N ARG A 233 22.74 10.44 -26.73
CA ARG A 233 22.92 9.06 -27.14
C ARG A 233 22.44 8.07 -26.08
N ILE A 234 21.95 6.93 -26.55
CA ILE A 234 21.62 5.78 -25.71
C ILE A 234 22.30 4.55 -26.33
N LEU A 235 22.88 3.71 -25.49
CA LEU A 235 23.45 2.42 -25.84
C LEU A 235 22.42 1.35 -25.47
N VAL A 236 22.21 0.38 -26.35
CA VAL A 236 21.19 -0.66 -26.23
C VAL A 236 21.83 -2.00 -26.56
N SER A 237 21.65 -3.02 -25.73
CA SER A 237 22.12 -4.38 -26.01
C SER A 237 21.10 -5.42 -25.57
N LEU A 238 20.93 -6.48 -26.35
CA LEU A 238 20.22 -7.68 -25.94
C LEU A 238 21.21 -8.77 -25.46
N GLU A 239 20.82 -9.54 -24.46
CA GLU A 239 21.53 -10.72 -23.97
C GLU A 239 21.59 -11.80 -25.07
N ASP A 240 22.67 -12.61 -25.02
CA ASP A 240 23.01 -13.64 -26.01
C ASP A 240 23.22 -13.17 -27.45
N GLY A 241 23.41 -11.87 -27.67
CA GLY A 241 23.71 -11.34 -29.00
C GLY A 241 22.55 -11.48 -29.99
N ARG A 242 21.31 -11.53 -29.49
CA ARG A 242 20.11 -11.52 -30.33
C ARG A 242 20.07 -10.28 -31.24
N PRO A 243 19.49 -10.40 -32.44
CA PRO A 243 19.43 -9.28 -33.36
C PRO A 243 18.55 -8.17 -32.81
N ILE A 244 18.97 -6.91 -32.97
CA ILE A 244 18.10 -5.75 -32.72
C ILE A 244 17.51 -5.34 -34.07
N THR A 245 16.19 -5.48 -34.21
CA THR A 245 15.42 -5.24 -35.44
C THR A 245 14.61 -3.95 -35.40
N SER A 246 14.20 -3.50 -34.21
CA SER A 246 13.51 -2.22 -34.03
C SER A 246 13.82 -1.63 -32.66
N VAL A 247 13.87 -0.30 -32.59
CA VAL A 247 13.93 0.45 -31.34
C VAL A 247 12.91 1.58 -31.36
N GLU A 248 12.20 1.78 -30.27
CA GLU A 248 11.19 2.81 -30.14
C GLU A 248 11.26 3.46 -28.76
N LEU A 249 10.95 4.75 -28.69
CA LEU A 249 10.88 5.52 -27.46
C LEU A 249 9.47 6.05 -27.25
N PHE A 250 9.01 5.94 -26.01
CA PHE A 250 7.70 6.41 -25.57
C PHE A 250 7.87 7.47 -24.48
N ASP A 251 7.05 8.53 -24.52
CA ASP A 251 7.01 9.54 -23.46
C ASP A 251 6.26 9.05 -22.21
N ALA A 252 6.23 9.88 -21.17
CA ALA A 252 5.54 9.60 -19.90
C ALA A 252 4.03 9.32 -20.06
N GLN A 253 3.41 9.77 -21.16
CA GLN A 253 2.01 9.53 -21.47
C GLN A 253 1.81 8.26 -22.32
N GLY A 254 2.88 7.50 -22.60
CA GLY A 254 2.84 6.27 -23.39
C GLY A 254 2.74 6.51 -24.91
N ARG A 255 2.99 7.74 -25.40
CA ARG A 255 2.98 8.04 -26.83
C ARG A 255 4.34 7.73 -27.44
N SER A 256 4.35 7.07 -28.60
CA SER A 256 5.59 6.87 -29.38
C SER A 256 6.09 8.22 -29.89
N VAL A 257 7.27 8.63 -29.40
CA VAL A 257 7.90 9.91 -29.77
C VAL A 257 9.03 9.74 -30.78
N TRP A 258 9.57 8.52 -30.88
CA TRP A 258 10.63 8.20 -31.82
C TRP A 258 10.66 6.72 -32.10
N ARG A 259 10.91 6.34 -33.36
CA ARG A 259 11.12 4.96 -33.79
C ARG A 259 12.31 4.93 -34.75
N SER A 260 13.17 3.93 -34.59
CA SER A 260 14.25 3.66 -35.53
C SER A 260 13.67 3.19 -36.88
N ALA A 261 14.40 3.43 -37.97
CA ALA A 261 14.21 2.62 -39.17
C ALA A 261 14.45 1.13 -38.84
N PRO A 262 13.91 0.17 -39.62
CA PRO A 262 14.21 -1.24 -39.45
C PRO A 262 15.72 -1.48 -39.41
N LEU A 263 16.16 -2.18 -38.38
CA LEU A 263 17.56 -2.50 -38.15
C LEU A 263 17.79 -3.97 -38.55
N ALA A 264 18.93 -4.28 -39.15
CA ALA A 264 19.35 -5.65 -39.44
C ALA A 264 20.72 -5.87 -38.82
N ARG A 265 20.80 -5.77 -37.50
CA ARG A 265 22.06 -5.92 -36.77
C ARG A 265 22.02 -7.12 -35.84
N ASN A 266 22.84 -8.12 -36.13
CA ASN A 266 23.01 -9.31 -35.29
C ASN A 266 23.99 -9.01 -34.15
N GLY A 267 23.49 -9.06 -32.92
CA GLY A 267 24.28 -9.00 -31.70
C GLY A 267 25.04 -7.70 -31.41
N GLY A 268 25.47 -7.56 -30.16
CA GLY A 268 26.30 -6.46 -29.68
C GLY A 268 25.53 -5.22 -29.20
N ILE A 269 26.28 -4.13 -28.98
CA ILE A 269 25.76 -2.86 -28.46
C ILE A 269 25.40 -1.94 -29.63
N LEU A 270 24.11 -1.61 -29.77
CA LEU A 270 23.61 -0.58 -30.67
C LEU A 270 23.70 0.79 -30.00
N THR A 271 24.23 1.78 -30.70
CA THR A 271 24.12 3.18 -30.29
C THR A 271 22.99 3.84 -31.06
N ILE A 272 22.05 4.45 -30.35
CA ILE A 272 20.98 5.26 -30.94
C ILE A 272 21.17 6.72 -30.54
N GLN A 273 20.82 7.62 -31.44
CA GLN A 273 20.80 9.07 -31.22
C GLN A 273 19.41 9.57 -31.64
N PRO A 274 18.45 9.62 -30.71
CA PRO A 274 17.14 10.19 -31.01
C PRO A 274 17.30 11.67 -31.43
N PRO A 275 16.44 12.19 -32.32
CA PRO A 275 16.36 13.63 -32.60
C PRO A 275 15.99 14.40 -31.32
N SER A 276 15.95 15.73 -31.35
CA SER A 276 15.66 16.56 -30.18
C SER A 276 14.37 16.15 -29.46
N LEU A 277 14.52 15.40 -28.36
CA LEU A 277 13.46 15.04 -27.43
C LEU A 277 13.35 16.12 -26.36
N ALA A 278 12.14 16.30 -25.82
CA ALA A 278 11.95 17.17 -24.67
C ALA A 278 12.65 16.60 -23.43
N THR A 279 13.02 17.45 -22.47
CA THR A 279 13.49 17.00 -21.16
C THR A 279 12.37 16.22 -20.46
N GLY A 280 12.70 15.05 -19.91
CA GLY A 280 11.70 14.20 -19.25
C GLY A 280 11.98 12.70 -19.35
N PRO A 281 11.10 11.87 -18.75
CA PRO A 281 11.27 10.42 -18.75
C PRO A 281 10.79 9.79 -20.07
N TYR A 282 11.50 8.74 -20.47
CA TYR A 282 11.24 7.95 -21.65
C TYR A 282 11.35 6.44 -21.35
N VAL A 283 10.63 5.64 -22.12
CA VAL A 283 10.71 4.18 -22.10
C VAL A 283 11.16 3.66 -23.45
N LEU A 284 12.08 2.70 -23.41
CA LEU A 284 12.64 2.06 -24.58
C LEU A 284 11.88 0.77 -24.90
N ARG A 285 11.54 0.54 -26.16
CA ARG A 285 11.06 -0.76 -26.65
C ARG A 285 11.99 -1.27 -27.73
N VAL A 286 12.42 -2.52 -27.62
CA VAL A 286 13.34 -3.17 -28.58
C VAL A 286 12.71 -4.46 -29.08
N ASN A 287 12.56 -4.61 -30.39
CA ASN A 287 11.94 -5.81 -31.01
C ASN A 287 10.56 -6.16 -30.41
N GLU A 288 9.75 -5.15 -30.14
CA GLU A 288 8.44 -5.31 -29.46
C GLU A 288 8.53 -5.72 -27.98
N LEU A 289 9.74 -5.96 -27.44
CA LEU A 289 10.00 -6.15 -26.02
C LEU A 289 10.11 -4.79 -25.33
N TRP A 290 9.23 -4.53 -24.37
CA TRP A 290 9.26 -3.32 -23.55
C TRP A 290 10.46 -3.34 -22.61
N GLY A 291 11.12 -2.21 -22.40
CA GLY A 291 12.27 -2.12 -21.51
C GLY A 291 12.82 -0.74 -21.15
N ALA A 292 14.05 -0.80 -20.60
CA ALA A 292 14.83 0.24 -19.89
C ALA A 292 14.26 1.68 -19.83
N LYS A 293 14.13 2.20 -18.60
CA LYS A 293 13.79 3.60 -18.30
C LYS A 293 14.98 4.51 -18.58
N LEU A 294 14.72 5.61 -19.27
CA LEU A 294 15.70 6.63 -19.65
C LEU A 294 15.17 8.01 -19.25
N ILE A 295 16.06 8.92 -18.90
CA ILE A 295 15.74 10.32 -18.56
C ILE A 295 16.54 11.21 -19.50
N LYS A 296 15.85 12.07 -20.25
CA LYS A 296 16.49 13.11 -21.05
C LYS A 296 16.69 14.35 -20.20
N GLU A 297 17.92 14.83 -20.11
CA GLU A 297 18.27 16.18 -19.62
C GLU A 297 18.20 17.21 -20.75
#